data_AF-A0A800CAG9-F1
#
_entry.id   AF-A0A800CAG9-F1
#
_cell.length_a   1.000
_cell.length_b   1.000
_cell.length_c   1.000
_cell.angle_alpha   90.00
_cell.angle_beta   90.00
_cell.angle_gamma   90.00
#
_symmetry.space_group_name_H-M   'P 1'
#
loop_
_entity.id
_entity.type
_entity.pdbx_description
1 polymer ?
#
loop_
_entity_poly.entity_id
_entity_poly.type
_entity_poly.pdbx_seq_one_letter_code
_entity_poly.pdbx_strand_id
1 'polypeptide(L)'
;MAEEQQVAVKSLPYADAVPGAVLDADDSGIIVNRDKLIDFALYLRNEEGFDFLSSLQAVDYLGYPGRTAGDRFEVVYHLFNTKKGGDGIVLKVRLPEDDPELPSVILVWPGADLQEREAWDLFGIKFKGHPRLRRILLWEGFHGHPMRKDWKEAYYEEDHKPYKNRWPEGHYGWEEDRAPWGDNVVYPKGWDPDAFVEPPPPLPKIHEPPITPGQERVKTDRIIVNMGPQHPSTHGVFRMIVALDGETIVGLEPEMGYLHRNHEKIGERNTWLMNIPFTDRLDYLSAMSNNFGYVLAVEKLLGEKAKPPERAEYLRVIMAELTRVQNHLWTIGFLLNDLGAFFTPALYAIEERELILDLFEAVSGSRMMVNYMRFGGVKADVDDAWLKTARDLVFNRLPAKVDEFDRYLTENEIIKERTIGVGYLSAEDAIATSMSGPMLRGSGVPYDVRKARPYSVYDHFDWDIVTNDGCDVYARYLVRLGEVRQSIRILK
;
A
#
# COMPACT_ATOMS: atom_id res chain seq x y z
N MET A 1 -18.07 7.04 -31.10
CA MET A 1 -19.16 7.90 -30.60
C MET A 1 -20.00 7.02 -29.70
N ALA A 2 -19.50 6.73 -28.50
CA ALA A 2 -20.28 6.06 -27.45
C ALA A 2 -20.71 7.19 -26.52
N GLU A 3 -22.01 7.28 -26.25
CA GLU A 3 -22.56 8.22 -25.26
C GLU A 3 -21.96 7.87 -23.90
N GLU A 4 -21.14 8.78 -23.34
CA GLU A 4 -20.78 8.80 -21.93
C GLU A 4 -22.09 8.97 -21.14
N GLN A 5 -22.51 7.92 -20.43
CA GLN A 5 -23.67 7.98 -19.57
C GLN A 5 -23.32 8.82 -18.34
N GLN A 6 -23.52 10.13 -18.40
CA GLN A 6 -23.53 10.97 -17.19
C GLN A 6 -24.50 10.36 -16.17
N VAL A 7 -23.97 9.78 -15.10
CA VAL A 7 -24.74 9.38 -13.93
C VAL A 7 -25.30 10.65 -13.31
N ALA A 8 -26.54 11.00 -13.65
CA ALA A 8 -27.18 12.20 -13.13
C ALA A 8 -27.19 12.14 -11.59
N VAL A 9 -26.74 13.20 -10.91
CA VAL A 9 -26.69 13.30 -9.42
C VAL A 9 -27.95 12.77 -8.72
N LYS A 10 -29.13 12.94 -9.34
CA LYS A 10 -30.43 12.45 -8.83
C LYS A 10 -30.62 10.93 -8.83
N SER A 11 -29.77 10.15 -9.50
CA SER A 11 -29.83 8.68 -9.48
C SER A 11 -29.05 8.05 -8.33
N LEU A 12 -28.28 8.84 -7.56
CA LEU A 12 -27.61 8.35 -6.37
C LEU A 12 -28.60 8.33 -5.19
N PRO A 13 -28.84 7.18 -4.53
CA PRO A 13 -29.87 7.04 -3.51
C PRO A 13 -29.65 7.95 -2.27
N TYR A 14 -28.42 8.40 -2.06
CA TYR A 14 -28.00 9.21 -0.91
C TYR A 14 -27.55 10.63 -1.28
N ALA A 15 -27.78 11.11 -2.51
CA ALA A 15 -27.35 12.45 -2.92
C ALA A 15 -27.94 13.58 -2.05
N ASP A 16 -29.18 13.39 -1.59
CA ASP A 16 -29.90 14.37 -0.75
C ASP A 16 -29.81 14.07 0.75
N ALA A 17 -29.08 13.02 1.16
CA ALA A 17 -28.99 12.60 2.57
C ALA A 17 -28.36 13.65 3.47
N VAL A 18 -27.34 14.35 2.95
CA VAL A 18 -26.75 15.54 3.57
C VAL A 18 -26.96 16.71 2.61
N PRO A 19 -27.94 17.60 2.87
CA PRO A 19 -28.27 18.69 1.95
C PRO A 19 -27.05 19.55 1.59
N GLY A 20 -26.77 19.66 0.29
CA GLY A 20 -25.65 20.43 -0.26
C GLY A 20 -24.28 19.76 -0.15
N ALA A 21 -24.22 18.47 0.24
CA ALA A 21 -22.98 17.70 0.25
C ALA A 21 -22.56 17.29 -1.16
N VAL A 22 -23.46 16.74 -1.97
CA VAL A 22 -23.17 16.35 -3.35
C VAL A 22 -23.36 17.55 -4.26
N LEU A 23 -22.28 17.96 -4.92
CA LEU A 23 -22.28 19.07 -5.87
C LEU A 23 -22.53 18.58 -7.30
N ASP A 24 -21.90 17.47 -7.66
CA ASP A 24 -21.98 16.88 -8.99
C ASP A 24 -21.55 15.40 -8.93
N ALA A 25 -21.83 14.62 -9.98
CA ALA A 25 -21.45 13.21 -10.07
C ALA A 25 -21.26 12.80 -11.53
N ASP A 26 -20.25 11.97 -11.78
CA ASP A 26 -19.95 11.40 -13.08
C ASP A 26 -19.49 9.94 -12.95
N ASP A 27 -19.11 9.31 -14.06
CA ASP A 27 -18.62 7.92 -14.11
C ASP A 27 -17.34 7.70 -13.27
N SER A 28 -16.63 8.78 -12.93
CA SER A 28 -15.38 8.76 -12.19
C SER A 28 -15.55 9.02 -10.70
N GLY A 29 -16.72 9.47 -10.24
CA GLY A 29 -17.04 9.62 -8.83
C GLY A 29 -18.02 10.74 -8.50
N ILE A 30 -18.16 10.99 -7.20
CA ILE A 30 -19.09 11.97 -6.61
C ILE A 30 -18.27 13.17 -6.15
N ILE A 31 -18.61 14.36 -6.63
CA ILE A 31 -17.97 15.61 -6.23
C ILE A 31 -18.68 16.14 -4.98
N VAL A 32 -17.91 16.26 -3.90
CA VAL A 32 -18.42 16.58 -2.57
C VAL A 32 -17.97 17.98 -2.14
N ASN A 33 -18.90 18.73 -1.54
CA ASN A 33 -18.64 20.00 -0.91
C ASN A 33 -17.73 19.80 0.32
N ARG A 34 -16.57 20.47 0.35
CA ARG A 34 -15.59 20.36 1.44
C ARG A 34 -16.18 20.66 2.82
N ASP A 35 -17.14 21.57 2.92
CA ASP A 35 -17.75 21.99 4.19
C ASP A 35 -18.72 20.93 4.75
N LYS A 36 -19.15 19.98 3.91
CA LYS A 36 -20.07 18.90 4.25
C LYS A 36 -19.42 17.52 4.22
N LEU A 37 -18.10 17.47 3.97
CA LEU A 37 -17.36 16.22 3.81
C LEU A 37 -17.53 15.29 5.03
N ILE A 38 -17.35 15.81 6.25
CA ILE A 38 -17.43 14.98 7.46
C ILE A 38 -18.83 14.45 7.70
N ASP A 39 -19.85 15.30 7.58
CA ASP A 39 -21.24 14.89 7.77
C ASP A 39 -21.63 13.80 6.75
N PHE A 40 -21.23 13.99 5.48
CA PHE A 40 -21.51 13.03 4.42
C PHE A 40 -20.73 11.73 4.57
N ALA A 41 -19.45 11.81 4.96
CA ALA A 41 -18.60 10.65 5.24
C ALA A 41 -19.17 9.82 6.41
N LEU A 42 -19.62 10.46 7.49
CA LEU A 42 -20.29 9.79 8.61
C LEU A 42 -21.58 9.10 8.17
N TYR A 43 -22.40 9.76 7.35
CA TYR A 43 -23.61 9.16 6.79
C TYR A 43 -23.28 7.92 5.94
N LEU A 44 -22.33 8.03 5.01
CA LEU A 44 -21.92 6.92 4.15
C LEU A 44 -21.39 5.73 4.96
N ARG A 45 -20.60 5.99 6.01
CA ARG A 45 -20.07 4.93 6.89
C ARG A 45 -21.19 4.26 7.69
N ASN A 46 -22.03 5.05 8.36
CA ASN A 46 -22.98 4.56 9.36
C ASN A 46 -24.28 4.00 8.74
N GLU A 47 -24.80 4.64 7.68
CA GLU A 47 -26.11 4.34 7.10
C GLU A 47 -25.99 3.49 5.82
N GLU A 48 -25.04 3.82 4.94
CA GLU A 48 -24.86 3.10 3.66
C GLU A 48 -23.91 1.89 3.78
N GLY A 49 -23.07 1.90 4.82
CA GLY A 49 -22.11 0.83 5.13
C GLY A 49 -20.79 0.92 4.36
N PHE A 50 -20.42 2.09 3.86
CA PHE A 50 -19.08 2.35 3.31
C PHE A 50 -18.06 2.49 4.44
N ASP A 51 -17.78 1.37 5.08
CA ASP A 51 -16.99 1.28 6.29
C ASP A 51 -15.47 1.18 6.04
N PHE A 52 -15.07 0.87 4.80
CA PHE A 52 -13.67 0.65 4.45
C PHE A 52 -13.12 1.71 3.50
N LEU A 53 -12.24 2.58 4.01
CA LEU A 53 -11.45 3.51 3.20
C LEU A 53 -10.23 2.77 2.64
N SER A 54 -10.24 2.43 1.35
CA SER A 54 -9.11 1.72 0.74
C SER A 54 -7.93 2.64 0.42
N SER A 55 -8.20 3.86 -0.03
CA SER A 55 -7.17 4.84 -0.33
C SER A 55 -7.72 6.26 -0.39
N LEU A 56 -6.83 7.22 -0.10
CA LEU A 56 -6.98 8.65 -0.17
C LEU A 56 -5.76 9.17 -0.91
N GLN A 57 -5.98 9.90 -1.99
CA GLN A 57 -4.92 10.47 -2.82
C GLN A 57 -5.24 11.90 -3.21
N ALA A 58 -4.19 12.69 -3.44
CA ALA A 58 -4.32 14.04 -3.98
C ALA A 58 -3.93 14.07 -5.45
N VAL A 59 -4.57 14.95 -6.21
CA VAL A 59 -4.29 15.18 -7.63
C VAL A 59 -4.15 16.68 -7.87
N ASP A 60 -3.10 17.05 -8.60
CA ASP A 60 -2.90 18.42 -9.06
C ASP A 60 -3.26 18.53 -10.55
N TYR A 61 -4.35 19.24 -10.84
CA TYR A 61 -4.87 19.44 -12.19
C TYR A 61 -4.34 20.70 -12.89
N LEU A 62 -3.23 21.28 -12.44
CA LEU A 62 -2.63 22.42 -13.14
C LEU A 62 -2.42 22.11 -14.62
N GLY A 63 -2.96 22.97 -15.49
CA GLY A 63 -2.87 22.82 -16.94
C GLY A 63 -3.83 21.79 -17.56
N TYR A 64 -4.68 21.14 -16.75
CA TYR A 64 -5.69 20.21 -17.25
C TYR A 64 -6.91 20.96 -17.84
N PRO A 65 -7.41 20.60 -19.04
CA PRO A 65 -8.57 21.26 -19.63
C PRO A 65 -9.81 21.20 -18.73
N GLY A 66 -10.49 22.33 -18.56
CA GLY A 66 -11.70 22.43 -17.73
C GLY A 66 -11.43 22.63 -16.24
N ARG A 67 -10.17 22.79 -15.83
CA ARG A 67 -9.76 23.07 -14.45
C ARG A 67 -9.12 24.45 -14.35
N THR A 68 -9.35 25.14 -13.24
CA THR A 68 -8.89 26.51 -12.98
C THR A 68 -8.18 26.58 -11.62
N ALA A 69 -7.62 27.74 -11.29
CA ALA A 69 -7.04 27.97 -9.96
C ALA A 69 -8.07 27.82 -8.82
N GLY A 70 -9.36 28.04 -9.09
CA GLY A 70 -10.43 27.90 -8.09
C GLY A 70 -10.79 26.45 -7.75
N ASP A 71 -10.29 25.48 -8.54
CA ASP A 71 -10.55 24.05 -8.35
C ASP A 71 -9.32 23.22 -8.75
N ARG A 72 -8.11 23.73 -8.54
CA ARG A 72 -6.87 23.11 -9.01
C ARG A 72 -6.62 21.73 -8.40
N PHE A 73 -6.73 21.63 -7.08
CA PHE A 73 -6.44 20.40 -6.35
C PHE A 73 -7.71 19.56 -6.21
N GLU A 74 -7.54 18.24 -6.16
CA GLU A 74 -8.62 17.31 -5.85
C GLU A 74 -8.12 16.25 -4.87
N VAL A 75 -8.88 15.99 -3.81
CA VAL A 75 -8.64 14.86 -2.91
C VAL A 75 -9.66 13.77 -3.22
N VAL A 76 -9.17 12.57 -3.50
CA VAL A 76 -9.94 11.44 -4.00
C VAL A 76 -9.95 10.33 -2.95
N TYR A 77 -11.14 9.88 -2.55
CA TYR A 77 -11.37 8.84 -1.54
C TYR A 77 -12.01 7.62 -2.18
N HIS A 78 -11.44 6.43 -2.00
CA HIS A 78 -11.99 5.17 -2.48
C HIS A 78 -12.60 4.39 -1.32
N LEU A 79 -13.93 4.26 -1.33
CA LEU A 79 -14.68 3.65 -0.25
C LEU A 79 -15.33 2.35 -0.70
N PHE A 80 -15.28 1.33 0.14
CA PHE A 80 -15.89 0.03 -0.09
C PHE A 80 -16.77 -0.39 1.08
N ASN A 81 -17.70 -1.30 0.79
CA ASN A 81 -18.58 -1.90 1.78
C ASN A 81 -18.10 -3.33 2.08
N THR A 82 -17.60 -3.57 3.30
CA THR A 82 -17.04 -4.88 3.64
C THR A 82 -18.09 -5.97 3.82
N LYS A 83 -19.35 -5.60 4.08
CA LYS A 83 -20.46 -6.53 4.34
C LYS A 83 -21.21 -6.92 3.09
N LYS A 84 -21.56 -5.95 2.25
CA LYS A 84 -22.32 -6.16 1.01
C LYS A 84 -21.40 -6.55 -0.16
N GLY A 85 -20.12 -6.17 -0.12
CA GLY A 85 -19.23 -6.26 -1.28
C GLY A 85 -19.69 -5.34 -2.42
N GLY A 86 -19.33 -5.69 -3.66
CA GLY A 86 -19.70 -4.94 -4.86
C GLY A 86 -18.73 -3.83 -5.22
N ASP A 87 -19.18 -2.97 -6.14
CA ASP A 87 -18.39 -1.81 -6.55
C ASP A 87 -18.28 -0.78 -5.41
N GLY A 88 -17.07 -0.24 -5.26
CA GLY A 88 -16.82 0.87 -4.35
C GLY A 88 -17.30 2.19 -4.94
N ILE A 89 -17.36 3.22 -4.10
CA ILE A 89 -17.65 4.59 -4.52
C ILE A 89 -16.40 5.45 -4.41
N VAL A 90 -16.33 6.47 -5.24
CA VAL A 90 -15.23 7.44 -5.24
C VAL A 90 -15.77 8.80 -4.85
N LEU A 91 -15.26 9.38 -3.78
CA LEU A 91 -15.55 10.77 -3.41
C LEU A 91 -14.42 11.67 -3.88
N LYS A 92 -14.76 12.87 -4.35
CA LYS A 92 -13.81 13.86 -4.86
C LYS A 92 -14.10 15.21 -4.23
N VAL A 93 -13.09 15.81 -3.60
CA VAL A 93 -13.21 17.14 -3.01
C VAL A 93 -12.27 18.08 -3.75
N ARG A 94 -12.84 19.06 -4.44
CA ARG A 94 -12.11 20.05 -5.24
C ARG A 94 -11.71 21.23 -4.37
N LEU A 95 -10.46 21.66 -4.47
CA LEU A 95 -9.88 22.69 -3.62
C LEU A 95 -9.18 23.76 -4.48
N PRO A 96 -9.30 25.04 -4.11
CA PRO A 96 -8.61 26.11 -4.81
C PRO A 96 -7.11 26.14 -4.46
N GLU A 97 -6.32 26.83 -5.28
CA GLU A 97 -4.86 26.94 -5.11
C GLU A 97 -4.45 27.78 -3.89
N ASP A 98 -5.21 28.84 -3.60
CA ASP A 98 -4.93 29.79 -2.52
C ASP A 98 -5.36 29.29 -1.13
N ASP A 99 -6.32 28.36 -1.10
CA ASP A 99 -6.82 27.73 0.13
C ASP A 99 -6.98 26.19 -0.02
N PRO A 100 -5.87 25.44 -0.18
CA PRO A 100 -5.89 23.98 -0.30
C PRO A 100 -6.03 23.31 1.08
N GLU A 101 -7.16 23.55 1.75
CA GLU A 101 -7.49 23.02 3.07
C GLU A 101 -8.85 22.29 3.07
N LEU A 102 -8.94 21.18 3.81
CA LEU A 102 -10.16 20.41 4.06
C LEU A 102 -10.16 19.77 5.46
N PRO A 103 -11.32 19.39 6.02
CA PRO A 103 -11.34 18.68 7.30
C PRO A 103 -10.78 17.26 7.16
N SER A 104 -10.07 16.79 8.19
CA SER A 104 -9.53 15.43 8.28
C SER A 104 -10.65 14.41 8.47
N VAL A 105 -10.61 13.33 7.68
CA VAL A 105 -11.56 12.20 7.79
C VAL A 105 -11.09 11.12 8.76
N ILE A 106 -9.99 11.32 9.50
CA ILE A 106 -9.47 10.35 10.49
C ILE A 106 -10.50 9.98 11.56
N LEU A 107 -11.38 10.91 11.93
CA LEU A 107 -12.45 10.65 12.88
C LEU A 107 -13.55 9.73 12.31
N VAL A 108 -13.62 9.62 10.98
CA VAL A 108 -14.52 8.73 10.27
C VAL A 108 -13.82 7.40 9.97
N TRP A 109 -12.63 7.47 9.36
CA TRP A 109 -11.78 6.32 9.04
C TRP A 109 -10.36 6.58 9.55
N PRO A 110 -9.99 6.05 10.73
CA PRO A 110 -8.64 6.19 11.29
C PRO A 110 -7.50 5.82 10.34
N GLY A 111 -7.72 4.92 9.39
CA GLY A 111 -6.75 4.54 8.35
C GLY A 111 -6.29 5.70 7.45
N ALA A 112 -6.97 6.85 7.47
CA ALA A 112 -6.60 8.04 6.71
C ALA A 112 -5.30 8.71 7.19
N ASP A 113 -4.79 8.42 8.39
CA ASP A 113 -3.61 9.08 9.01
C ASP A 113 -2.41 9.19 8.05
N LEU A 114 -1.92 8.06 7.54
CA LEU A 114 -0.73 8.07 6.68
C LEU A 114 -0.99 8.74 5.33
N GLN A 115 -2.19 8.59 4.78
CA GLN A 115 -2.54 9.08 3.45
C GLN A 115 -2.81 10.59 3.44
N GLU A 116 -3.43 11.15 4.49
CA GLU A 116 -3.57 12.59 4.69
C GLU A 116 -2.20 13.25 4.91
N ARG A 117 -1.31 12.60 5.67
CA ARG A 117 0.08 13.06 5.82
C ARG A 117 0.84 13.04 4.51
N GLU A 118 0.68 12.01 3.69
CA GLU A 118 1.31 11.93 2.37
C GLU A 118 0.79 13.02 1.43
N ALA A 119 -0.52 13.22 1.36
CA ALA A 119 -1.13 14.30 0.57
C ALA A 119 -0.64 15.69 1.03
N TRP A 120 -0.46 15.91 2.33
CA TRP A 120 0.14 17.13 2.85
C TRP A 120 1.63 17.25 2.48
N ASP A 121 2.40 16.18 2.65
CA ASP A 121 3.85 16.20 2.42
C ASP A 121 4.18 16.43 0.93
N LEU A 122 3.48 15.73 0.04
CA LEU A 122 3.74 15.72 -1.39
C LEU A 122 2.99 16.77 -2.20
N PHE A 123 1.81 17.21 -1.75
CA PHE A 123 0.95 18.19 -2.44
C PHE A 123 0.63 19.44 -1.62
N GLY A 124 0.98 19.50 -0.33
CA GLY A 124 0.76 20.68 0.50
C GLY A 124 -0.70 20.96 0.86
N ILE A 125 -1.57 19.95 0.76
CA ILE A 125 -2.97 20.04 1.15
C ILE A 125 -3.08 19.90 2.67
N LYS A 126 -3.77 20.83 3.34
CA LYS A 126 -3.88 20.83 4.81
C LYS A 126 -5.15 20.13 5.27
N PHE A 127 -5.00 19.22 6.24
CA PHE A 127 -6.12 18.49 6.84
C PHE A 127 -6.42 19.01 8.24
N LYS A 128 -7.48 19.81 8.37
CA LYS A 128 -7.87 20.42 9.65
C LYS A 128 -8.40 19.35 10.62
N GLY A 129 -7.85 19.34 11.83
CA GLY A 129 -8.20 18.37 12.87
C GLY A 129 -7.36 17.08 12.85
N HIS A 130 -6.44 16.94 11.89
CA HIS A 130 -5.51 15.82 11.86
C HIS A 130 -4.58 15.86 13.10
N PRO A 131 -4.46 14.78 13.90
CA PRO A 131 -3.74 14.82 15.18
C PRO A 131 -2.22 15.00 15.04
N ARG A 132 -1.64 14.54 13.93
CA ARG A 132 -0.20 14.58 13.65
C ARG A 132 0.14 14.90 12.18
N LEU A 133 -0.32 16.04 11.67
CA LEU A 133 -0.04 16.44 10.29
C LEU A 133 1.41 16.92 10.16
N ARG A 134 2.31 16.01 9.77
CA ARG A 134 3.76 16.23 9.63
C ARG A 134 4.34 15.43 8.47
N ARG A 135 5.58 15.75 8.08
CA ARG A 135 6.27 15.07 6.96
C ARG A 135 6.39 13.58 7.26
N ILE A 136 6.26 12.77 6.22
CA ILE A 136 6.18 11.32 6.32
C ILE A 136 7.13 10.63 5.33
N LEU A 137 7.41 11.26 4.20
CA LEU A 137 8.33 10.76 3.17
C LEU A 137 9.52 11.71 2.98
N LEU A 138 9.30 13.01 3.09
CA LEU A 138 10.32 14.03 2.91
C LEU A 138 10.97 14.40 4.25
N TRP A 139 12.23 14.79 4.21
CA TRP A 139 12.94 15.30 5.39
C TRP A 139 12.41 16.68 5.79
N GLU A 140 12.59 17.05 7.06
CA GLU A 140 11.87 18.16 7.70
C GLU A 140 12.10 19.53 7.05
N GLY A 141 13.31 19.80 6.55
CA GLY A 141 13.64 21.03 5.83
C GLY A 141 13.46 20.95 4.31
N PHE A 142 12.84 19.88 3.76
CA PHE A 142 12.55 19.82 2.33
C PHE A 142 11.68 21.01 1.93
N HIS A 143 12.08 21.73 0.88
CA HIS A 143 11.36 22.90 0.40
C HIS A 143 10.36 22.54 -0.70
N GLY A 144 9.08 22.82 -0.44
CA GLY A 144 7.99 22.61 -1.40
C GLY A 144 7.37 21.22 -1.33
N HIS A 145 6.72 20.84 -2.45
CA HIS A 145 5.80 19.71 -2.57
C HIS A 145 6.00 19.05 -3.94
N PRO A 146 6.78 17.95 -4.03
CA PRO A 146 7.33 17.44 -5.28
C PRO A 146 6.30 16.88 -6.27
N MET A 147 5.11 16.54 -5.79
CA MET A 147 4.02 16.04 -6.64
C MET A 147 3.13 17.16 -7.22
N ARG A 148 3.37 18.42 -6.84
CA ARG A 148 2.74 19.54 -7.57
C ARG A 148 3.34 19.71 -8.96
N LYS A 149 2.52 20.13 -9.92
CA LYS A 149 2.90 20.33 -11.33
C LYS A 149 3.68 21.62 -11.57
N ASP A 150 3.54 22.60 -10.68
CA ASP A 150 4.36 23.82 -10.67
C ASP A 150 5.66 23.65 -9.88
N TRP A 151 5.81 22.54 -9.13
CA TRP A 151 7.09 22.21 -8.51
C TRP A 151 8.05 21.70 -9.58
N LYS A 152 9.10 22.49 -9.79
CA LYS A 152 10.13 22.20 -10.78
C LYS A 152 11.19 21.31 -10.16
N GLU A 153 11.48 20.22 -10.85
CA GLU A 153 12.63 19.40 -10.49
C GLU A 153 13.94 20.11 -10.86
N ALA A 154 14.81 20.22 -9.87
CA ALA A 154 16.15 20.81 -10.04
C ALA A 154 16.92 20.21 -11.23
N TYR A 155 16.73 18.92 -11.54
CA TYR A 155 17.49 18.21 -12.57
C TYR A 155 16.96 18.37 -14.01
N TYR A 156 15.68 18.73 -14.19
CA TYR A 156 14.98 18.60 -15.49
C TYR A 156 14.23 19.86 -15.96
N GLU A 157 13.77 20.72 -15.04
CA GLU A 157 12.77 21.76 -15.37
C GLU A 157 13.21 23.18 -14.97
N GLU A 158 14.40 23.31 -14.40
CA GLU A 158 15.04 24.60 -14.10
C GLU A 158 16.09 24.97 -15.16
N ASP A 159 16.25 26.27 -15.43
CA ASP A 159 17.22 26.82 -16.41
C ASP A 159 18.68 26.49 -16.07
N HIS A 160 18.95 26.00 -14.85
CA HIS A 160 20.27 25.73 -14.33
C HIS A 160 20.31 24.30 -13.80
N LYS A 161 21.08 23.43 -14.46
CA LYS A 161 21.37 22.10 -13.91
C LYS A 161 22.14 22.22 -12.59
N PRO A 162 21.92 21.32 -11.61
CA PRO A 162 22.75 21.24 -10.40
C PRO A 162 24.16 20.71 -10.69
N TYR A 163 24.39 20.13 -11.88
CA TYR A 163 25.68 19.60 -12.30
C TYR A 163 26.05 20.06 -13.71
N LYS A 164 27.20 20.73 -13.86
CA LYS A 164 27.76 21.13 -15.17
C LYS A 164 28.57 20.03 -15.88
N ASN A 165 28.94 18.94 -15.20
CA ASN A 165 29.99 18.05 -15.69
C ASN A 165 29.57 16.57 -15.70
N ARG A 166 28.88 16.13 -16.77
CA ARG A 166 29.10 14.77 -17.30
C ARG A 166 29.67 14.96 -18.70
N TRP A 167 31.00 15.09 -18.74
CA TRP A 167 31.75 15.59 -19.89
C TRP A 167 32.32 14.44 -20.73
N PRO A 168 32.29 14.53 -22.08
CA PRO A 168 32.78 13.52 -23.03
C PRO A 168 34.25 13.07 -22.94
N GLU A 169 35.05 13.50 -21.96
CA GLU A 169 36.50 13.20 -21.90
C GLU A 169 37.04 12.72 -20.53
N GLY A 170 36.17 12.49 -19.53
CA GLY A 170 36.36 11.59 -18.36
C GLY A 170 37.62 11.66 -17.47
N HIS A 171 37.48 12.20 -16.25
CA HIS A 171 38.16 11.82 -14.99
C HIS A 171 37.32 12.34 -13.81
N TYR A 172 37.18 11.58 -12.70
CA TYR A 172 36.32 11.97 -11.56
C TYR A 172 37.10 12.59 -10.40
N GLY A 173 36.46 13.54 -9.73
CA GLY A 173 36.78 14.05 -8.40
C GLY A 173 35.46 14.31 -7.66
N TRP A 174 35.47 14.24 -6.34
CA TRP A 174 34.28 14.47 -5.50
C TRP A 174 33.94 15.97 -5.54
N GLU A 175 32.68 16.31 -5.85
CA GLU A 175 32.27 17.72 -6.02
C GLU A 175 31.97 18.42 -4.69
N GLU A 176 31.86 17.66 -3.59
CA GLU A 176 31.78 18.23 -2.24
C GLU A 176 33.03 19.07 -1.91
N ASP A 177 34.18 18.73 -2.50
CA ASP A 177 35.47 19.39 -2.25
C ASP A 177 35.62 20.75 -2.98
N ARG A 178 34.68 21.15 -3.84
CA ARG A 178 34.83 22.33 -4.73
C ARG A 178 33.74 23.39 -4.63
N ALA A 179 32.68 23.18 -3.86
CA ALA A 179 31.75 24.24 -3.52
C ALA A 179 32.29 25.07 -2.33
N PRO A 180 32.07 26.40 -2.25
CA PRO A 180 32.54 27.17 -1.10
C PRO A 180 32.00 26.69 0.26
N TRP A 181 30.91 25.89 0.25
CA TRP A 181 30.23 25.33 1.43
C TRP A 181 29.79 23.86 1.28
N GLY A 182 30.15 23.16 0.19
CA GLY A 182 30.07 21.69 0.13
C GLY A 182 28.70 20.96 0.13
N ASP A 183 27.56 21.51 -0.38
CA ASP A 183 26.28 20.75 -0.37
C ASP A 183 25.29 20.94 -1.55
N ASN A 184 24.40 19.94 -1.73
CA ASN A 184 23.54 19.65 -2.92
C ASN A 184 22.06 20.15 -2.85
N VAL A 185 21.72 21.17 -2.05
CA VAL A 185 20.29 21.52 -1.75
C VAL A 185 19.93 22.94 -2.21
N VAL A 186 18.74 23.12 -2.82
CA VAL A 186 18.18 24.43 -3.17
C VAL A 186 17.37 24.97 -1.99
N TYR A 187 17.79 26.11 -1.45
CA TYR A 187 17.14 26.76 -0.32
C TYR A 187 16.28 27.96 -0.75
N PRO A 188 15.18 28.27 -0.03
CA PRO A 188 14.36 29.45 -0.32
C PRO A 188 15.20 30.73 -0.30
N LYS A 189 14.80 31.72 -1.10
CA LYS A 189 15.51 33.01 -1.18
C LYS A 189 15.46 33.72 0.18
N GLY A 190 16.62 33.87 0.83
CA GLY A 190 16.76 34.47 2.16
C GLY A 190 16.68 33.47 3.32
N TRP A 191 16.64 32.16 3.04
CA TRP A 191 16.73 31.11 4.05
C TRP A 191 18.19 30.68 4.23
N ASP A 192 18.63 30.61 5.49
CA ASP A 192 20.00 30.29 5.87
C ASP A 192 20.07 28.85 6.41
N PRO A 193 20.75 27.92 5.72
CA PRO A 193 20.94 26.53 6.18
C PRO A 193 21.66 26.46 7.52
N ASP A 194 22.62 27.35 7.78
CA ASP A 194 23.41 27.33 9.01
C ASP A 194 22.58 27.79 10.23
N ALA A 195 21.46 28.48 9.97
CA ALA A 195 20.48 28.87 10.96
C ALA A 195 19.36 27.84 11.16
N PHE A 196 19.30 26.78 10.35
CA PHE A 196 18.28 25.74 10.49
C PHE A 196 18.58 24.88 11.72
N VAL A 197 17.66 24.92 12.68
CA VAL A 197 17.64 23.98 13.80
C VAL A 197 16.64 22.90 13.45
N GLU A 198 17.13 21.68 13.28
CA GLU A 198 16.29 20.51 13.07
C GLU A 198 15.26 20.42 14.22
N PRO A 199 13.96 20.32 13.92
CA PRO A 199 12.98 20.12 14.97
C PRO A 199 13.31 18.83 15.73
N PRO A 200 12.97 18.75 17.03
CA PRO A 200 13.24 17.54 17.80
C PRO A 200 12.56 16.35 17.12
N PRO A 201 13.22 15.18 17.09
CA PRO A 201 12.68 14.00 16.43
C PRO A 201 11.31 13.67 17.02
N PRO A 202 10.39 13.15 16.21
CA PRO A 202 9.04 12.90 16.65
C PRO A 202 9.04 11.91 17.81
N LEU A 203 8.61 12.37 18.98
CA LEU A 203 8.45 11.49 20.12
C LEU A 203 7.13 10.72 20.01
N PRO A 204 7.13 9.41 20.34
CA PRO A 204 5.91 8.64 20.34
C PRO A 204 4.91 9.22 21.33
N LYS A 205 3.64 9.25 20.92
CA LYS A 205 2.55 9.56 21.84
C LYS A 205 2.53 8.47 22.91
N ILE A 206 2.68 8.88 24.16
CA ILE A 206 2.65 7.94 25.28
C ILE A 206 1.19 7.62 25.62
N HIS A 207 0.87 6.35 25.60
CA HIS A 207 -0.38 5.78 26.07
C HIS A 207 -0.15 5.27 27.49
N GLU A 208 -0.81 5.91 28.45
CA GLU A 208 -0.74 5.43 29.82
C GLU A 208 -1.58 4.16 29.96
N PRO A 209 -0.98 3.05 30.42
CA PRO A 209 -1.74 1.84 30.68
C PRO A 209 -2.81 2.13 31.74
N PRO A 210 -4.02 1.53 31.62
CA PRO A 210 -5.09 1.73 32.60
C PRO A 210 -4.63 1.32 34.01
N ILE A 211 -4.86 2.18 34.99
CA ILE A 211 -4.51 1.90 36.40
C ILE A 211 -5.60 1.00 36.98
N THR A 212 -5.25 -0.21 37.40
CA THR A 212 -6.17 -1.05 38.18
C THR A 212 -6.39 -0.43 39.55
N PRO A 213 -7.65 -0.18 39.99
CA PRO A 213 -7.92 0.38 41.31
C PRO A 213 -7.31 -0.49 42.42
N GLY A 214 -6.46 0.09 43.27
CA GLY A 214 -5.84 -0.59 44.41
C GLY A 214 -4.41 -1.10 44.21
N GLN A 215 -3.80 -0.91 43.03
CA GLN A 215 -2.37 -1.17 42.84
C GLN A 215 -1.56 0.14 42.84
N GLU A 216 -0.70 0.32 43.84
CA GLU A 216 0.35 1.35 43.80
C GLU A 216 1.44 0.89 42.81
N ARG A 217 1.55 1.57 41.67
CA ARG A 217 2.61 1.30 40.70
C ARG A 217 3.89 1.98 41.18
N VAL A 218 4.97 1.21 41.30
CA VAL A 218 6.31 1.78 41.49
C VAL A 218 6.59 2.68 40.27
N LYS A 219 6.89 3.95 40.52
CA LYS A 219 7.19 4.91 39.45
C LYS A 219 8.50 4.50 38.78
N THR A 220 8.40 4.03 37.55
CA THR A 220 9.50 3.60 36.70
C THR A 220 9.87 4.71 35.72
N ASP A 221 11.16 4.86 35.43
CA ASP A 221 11.62 5.80 34.42
C ASP A 221 11.33 5.24 33.02
N ARG A 222 10.87 6.13 32.13
CA ARG A 222 10.59 5.78 30.73
C ARG A 222 11.85 5.94 29.89
N ILE A 223 12.11 4.97 29.01
CA ILE A 223 13.26 4.98 28.10
C ILE A 223 12.74 5.09 26.68
N ILE A 224 13.35 5.97 25.88
CA ILE A 224 13.11 6.02 24.44
C ILE A 224 14.21 5.20 23.76
N VAL A 225 13.80 4.18 23.00
CA VAL A 225 14.69 3.32 22.24
C VAL A 225 14.40 3.51 20.76
N ASN A 226 15.45 3.75 19.99
CA ASN A 226 15.38 3.85 18.54
C ASN A 226 15.72 2.49 17.92
N MET A 227 14.74 1.84 17.30
CA MET A 227 14.90 0.54 16.66
C MET A 227 14.96 0.72 15.14
N GLY A 228 16.10 0.39 14.55
CA GLY A 228 16.39 0.64 13.13
C GLY A 228 17.24 1.91 12.90
N PRO A 229 17.41 2.36 11.64
CA PRO A 229 16.82 1.81 10.43
C PRO A 229 17.43 0.48 9.98
N GLN A 230 18.59 0.11 10.53
CA GLN A 230 19.26 -1.18 10.32
C GLN A 230 19.02 -2.10 11.52
N HIS A 231 18.12 -3.08 11.37
CA HIS A 231 17.92 -4.13 12.36
C HIS A 231 17.45 -5.43 11.65
N PRO A 232 17.88 -6.63 12.06
CA PRO A 232 17.48 -7.87 11.37
C PRO A 232 15.96 -8.07 11.27
N SER A 233 15.21 -7.72 12.32
CA SER A 233 13.75 -7.87 12.38
C SER A 233 12.95 -6.77 11.66
N THR A 234 13.59 -5.78 11.03
CA THR A 234 12.87 -4.72 10.29
C THR A 234 12.66 -5.06 8.82
N HIS A 235 13.25 -6.17 8.33
CA HIS A 235 13.08 -6.70 6.96
C HIS A 235 13.13 -5.63 5.86
N GLY A 236 14.16 -4.79 5.94
CA GLY A 236 14.32 -3.61 5.11
C GLY A 236 14.82 -2.43 5.94
N VAL A 237 14.60 -1.23 5.42
CA VAL A 237 15.02 0.01 6.07
C VAL A 237 13.79 0.64 6.72
N PHE A 238 13.63 0.41 8.02
CA PHE A 238 12.49 0.90 8.78
C PHE A 238 12.91 1.27 10.19
N ARG A 239 12.49 2.45 10.64
CA ARG A 239 12.85 2.99 11.94
C ARG A 239 11.60 3.15 12.80
N MET A 240 11.68 2.68 14.03
CA MET A 240 10.62 2.79 15.05
C MET A 240 11.19 3.45 16.30
N ILE A 241 10.60 4.56 16.70
CA ILE A 241 10.92 5.21 17.97
C ILE A 241 9.94 4.65 19.00
N VAL A 242 10.46 3.85 19.92
CA VAL A 242 9.68 3.11 20.92
C VAL A 242 9.87 3.74 22.28
N ALA A 243 8.78 4.08 22.96
CA ALA A 243 8.82 4.44 24.36
C ALA A 243 8.49 3.22 25.23
N LEU A 244 9.40 2.90 26.13
CA LEU A 244 9.32 1.76 27.04
C LEU A 244 9.12 2.23 28.47
N ASP A 245 8.26 1.51 29.18
CA ASP A 245 8.15 1.53 30.63
C ASP A 245 8.51 0.14 31.17
N GLY A 246 9.75 0.00 31.64
CA GLY A 246 10.37 -1.32 31.85
C GLY A 246 10.43 -2.10 30.54
N GLU A 247 9.68 -3.21 30.46
CA GLU A 247 9.55 -4.05 29.25
C GLU A 247 8.28 -3.74 28.44
N THR A 248 7.41 -2.86 28.94
CA THR A 248 6.12 -2.56 28.29
C THR A 248 6.28 -1.43 27.28
N ILE A 249 5.83 -1.67 26.04
CA ILE A 249 5.72 -0.61 25.03
C ILE A 249 4.53 0.29 25.40
N VAL A 250 4.79 1.56 25.69
CA VAL A 250 3.78 2.57 26.02
C VAL A 250 3.61 3.60 24.89
N GLY A 251 4.48 3.60 23.89
CA GLY A 251 4.33 4.45 22.72
C GLY A 251 5.18 3.96 21.56
N LEU A 252 4.68 4.13 20.34
CA LEU A 252 5.36 3.74 19.11
C LEU A 252 5.18 4.84 18.07
N GLU A 253 6.28 5.26 17.46
CA GLU A 253 6.28 6.18 16.34
C GLU A 253 7.07 5.56 15.18
N PRO A 254 6.38 5.07 14.13
CA PRO A 254 7.04 4.58 12.93
C PRO A 254 7.49 5.76 12.06
N GLU A 255 8.74 5.69 11.62
CA GLU A 255 9.33 6.66 10.69
C GLU A 255 9.45 6.00 9.31
N MET A 256 8.68 6.54 8.37
CA MET A 256 8.56 6.06 7.00
C MET A 256 9.49 6.85 6.07
N GLY A 257 9.57 6.45 4.80
CA GLY A 257 10.25 7.25 3.76
C GLY A 257 11.67 6.79 3.39
N TYR A 258 12.33 5.96 4.20
CA TYR A 258 13.69 5.48 3.91
C TYR A 258 13.84 4.73 2.57
N LEU A 259 12.76 4.13 2.06
CA LEU A 259 12.72 3.47 0.75
C LEU A 259 11.87 4.23 -0.28
N HIS A 260 11.45 5.46 0.03
CA HIS A 260 10.69 6.28 -0.91
C HIS A 260 11.58 6.67 -2.09
N ARG A 261 11.16 6.30 -3.30
CA ARG A 261 11.89 6.55 -4.55
C ARG A 261 11.09 7.37 -5.57
N ASN A 262 9.96 7.94 -5.12
CA ASN A 262 9.09 8.77 -5.93
C ASN A 262 8.68 8.11 -7.28
N HIS A 263 8.28 6.83 -7.22
CA HIS A 263 7.83 6.07 -8.40
C HIS A 263 6.66 6.74 -9.12
N GLU A 264 5.80 7.44 -8.39
CA GLU A 264 4.65 8.15 -8.95
C GLU A 264 5.09 9.32 -9.83
N LYS A 265 6.02 10.18 -9.36
CA LYS A 265 6.59 11.26 -10.18
C LYS A 265 7.32 10.75 -11.42
N ILE A 266 8.08 9.65 -11.28
CA ILE A 266 8.70 8.96 -12.42
C ILE A 266 7.61 8.51 -13.40
N GLY A 267 6.48 8.03 -12.87
CA GLY A 267 5.32 7.60 -13.62
C GLY A 267 4.72 8.66 -14.53
N GLU A 268 4.72 9.93 -14.11
CA GLU A 268 4.13 11.04 -14.85
C GLU A 268 4.88 11.35 -16.16
N ARG A 269 6.18 11.05 -16.20
CA ARG A 269 7.06 11.32 -17.36
C ARG A 269 7.13 10.15 -18.32
N ASN A 270 6.79 8.97 -17.83
CA ASN A 270 6.85 7.74 -18.57
C ASN A 270 5.53 7.49 -19.30
N THR A 271 5.62 6.85 -20.45
CA THR A 271 4.43 6.23 -21.06
C THR A 271 3.93 5.11 -20.15
N TRP A 272 2.65 4.74 -20.26
CA TRP A 272 2.07 3.67 -19.45
C TRP A 272 2.86 2.35 -19.56
N LEU A 273 3.38 2.02 -20.75
CA LEU A 273 4.19 0.82 -20.94
C LEU A 273 5.53 0.90 -20.19
N MET A 274 6.17 2.07 -20.16
CA MET A 274 7.44 2.29 -19.45
C MET A 274 7.28 2.21 -17.93
N ASN A 275 6.05 2.29 -17.41
CA ASN A 275 5.77 2.18 -15.98
C ASN A 275 5.62 0.74 -15.46
N ILE A 276 5.35 -0.23 -16.33
CA ILE A 276 5.19 -1.64 -15.91
C ILE A 276 6.41 -2.17 -15.12
N PRO A 277 7.68 -1.94 -15.53
CA PRO A 277 8.83 -2.41 -14.76
C PRO A 277 8.97 -1.77 -13.37
N PHE A 278 8.37 -0.60 -13.14
CA PHE A 278 8.41 0.04 -11.82
C PHE A 278 7.38 -0.58 -10.87
N THR A 279 6.25 -1.07 -11.38
CA THR A 279 5.25 -1.74 -10.53
C THR A 279 5.73 -3.10 -10.03
N ASP A 280 6.61 -3.79 -10.78
CA ASP A 280 7.34 -4.99 -10.30
C ASP A 280 8.12 -4.76 -8.99
N ARG A 281 8.51 -3.50 -8.72
CA ARG A 281 9.43 -3.12 -7.63
C ARG A 281 8.72 -2.55 -6.41
N LEU A 282 7.40 -2.44 -6.42
CA LEU A 282 6.62 -1.92 -5.30
C LEU A 282 6.63 -2.92 -4.14
N ASP A 283 6.02 -4.10 -4.35
CA ASP A 283 6.29 -5.30 -3.55
C ASP A 283 7.22 -6.21 -4.35
N TYR A 284 8.50 -6.22 -3.98
CA TYR A 284 9.54 -6.97 -4.67
C TYR A 284 9.41 -8.49 -4.56
N LEU A 285 8.55 -9.01 -3.67
CA LEU A 285 8.22 -10.44 -3.61
C LEU A 285 7.06 -10.81 -4.56
N SER A 286 6.19 -9.85 -4.89
CA SER A 286 4.93 -10.09 -5.60
C SER A 286 4.83 -9.42 -6.97
N ALA A 287 5.94 -9.37 -7.71
CA ALA A 287 6.06 -8.64 -8.98
C ALA A 287 4.91 -8.94 -9.98
N MET A 288 4.60 -10.21 -10.24
CA MET A 288 3.49 -10.62 -11.13
C MET A 288 2.15 -10.01 -10.73
N SER A 289 1.81 -10.02 -9.44
CA SER A 289 0.54 -9.50 -8.91
C SER A 289 0.49 -7.98 -8.94
N ASN A 290 1.61 -7.29 -8.67
CA ASN A 290 1.68 -5.83 -8.77
C ASN A 290 1.46 -5.36 -10.21
N ASN A 291 2.16 -6.03 -11.14
CA ASN A 291 1.97 -5.85 -12.57
C ASN A 291 0.51 -6.08 -12.96
N PHE A 292 -0.12 -7.12 -12.41
CA PHE A 292 -1.50 -7.45 -12.70
C PHE A 292 -2.47 -6.32 -12.32
N GLY A 293 -2.34 -5.76 -11.10
CA GLY A 293 -3.15 -4.62 -10.66
C GLY A 293 -3.00 -3.39 -11.57
N TYR A 294 -1.77 -3.10 -12.00
CA TYR A 294 -1.50 -1.98 -12.90
C TYR A 294 -2.07 -2.17 -14.31
N VAL A 295 -1.90 -3.36 -14.91
CA VAL A 295 -2.44 -3.62 -16.26
C VAL A 295 -3.96 -3.59 -16.25
N LEU A 296 -4.62 -4.12 -15.21
CA LEU A 296 -6.09 -4.06 -15.08
C LEU A 296 -6.59 -2.62 -15.01
N ALA A 297 -5.90 -1.74 -14.29
CA ALA A 297 -6.26 -0.33 -14.21
C ALA A 297 -6.21 0.35 -15.59
N VAL A 298 -5.12 0.13 -16.34
CA VAL A 298 -4.95 0.71 -17.68
C VAL A 298 -5.90 0.08 -18.71
N GLU A 299 -6.13 -1.23 -18.65
CA GLU A 299 -7.07 -1.94 -19.51
C GLU A 299 -8.51 -1.43 -19.30
N LYS A 300 -8.90 -1.16 -18.05
CA LYS A 300 -10.19 -0.56 -17.73
C LYS A 300 -10.35 0.82 -18.37
N LEU A 301 -9.30 1.64 -18.40
CA LEU A 301 -9.32 2.96 -19.06
C LEU A 301 -9.40 2.85 -20.58
N LEU A 302 -8.76 1.84 -21.18
CA LEU A 302 -8.79 1.59 -22.62
C LEU A 302 -10.08 0.91 -23.11
N GLY A 303 -10.84 0.32 -22.18
CA GLY A 303 -12.09 -0.41 -22.46
C GLY A 303 -11.85 -1.64 -23.35
N GLU A 304 -12.85 -1.97 -24.18
CA GLU A 304 -12.86 -3.17 -25.04
C GLU A 304 -11.63 -3.29 -25.97
N LYS A 305 -10.94 -2.19 -26.28
CA LYS A 305 -9.75 -2.20 -27.14
C LYS A 305 -8.56 -2.94 -26.53
N ALA A 306 -8.51 -3.07 -25.21
CA ALA A 306 -7.43 -3.71 -24.48
C ALA A 306 -7.87 -5.02 -23.79
N LYS A 307 -9.00 -5.59 -24.20
CA LYS A 307 -9.50 -6.85 -23.65
C LYS A 307 -8.52 -8.00 -23.97
N PRO A 308 -7.97 -8.68 -22.95
CA PRO A 308 -7.05 -9.79 -23.18
C PRO A 308 -7.79 -11.04 -23.73
N PRO A 309 -7.10 -11.89 -24.51
CA PRO A 309 -7.62 -13.21 -24.86
C PRO A 309 -7.85 -14.06 -23.60
N GLU A 310 -8.84 -14.94 -23.64
CA GLU A 310 -9.20 -15.81 -22.51
C GLU A 310 -7.99 -16.61 -21.97
N ARG A 311 -7.18 -17.20 -22.87
CA ARG A 311 -5.96 -17.92 -22.48
C ARG A 311 -5.00 -17.04 -21.67
N ALA A 312 -4.86 -15.77 -22.02
CA ALA A 312 -3.99 -14.85 -21.29
C ALA A 312 -4.54 -14.54 -19.88
N GLU A 313 -5.86 -14.48 -19.70
CA GLU A 313 -6.48 -14.31 -18.39
C GLU A 313 -6.20 -15.50 -17.47
N TYR A 314 -6.35 -16.73 -17.98
CA TYR A 314 -5.97 -17.93 -17.22
C TYR A 314 -4.49 -17.92 -16.83
N LEU A 315 -3.60 -17.55 -17.75
CA LEU A 315 -2.17 -17.43 -17.43
C LEU A 315 -1.91 -16.36 -16.36
N ARG A 316 -2.60 -15.22 -16.39
CA ARG A 316 -2.49 -14.17 -15.38
C ARG A 316 -2.88 -14.69 -14.00
N VAL A 317 -4.01 -15.39 -13.89
CA VAL A 317 -4.47 -15.99 -12.64
C VAL A 317 -3.49 -17.05 -12.13
N ILE A 318 -2.96 -17.91 -13.01
CA ILE A 318 -1.94 -18.90 -12.64
C ILE A 318 -0.70 -18.21 -12.04
N MET A 319 -0.17 -17.18 -12.70
CA MET A 319 1.01 -16.46 -12.21
C MET A 319 0.72 -15.71 -10.90
N ALA A 320 -0.47 -15.14 -10.75
CA ALA A 320 -0.89 -14.44 -9.54
C ALA A 320 -1.06 -15.40 -8.35
N GLU A 321 -1.65 -16.57 -8.55
CA GLU A 321 -1.82 -17.57 -7.48
C GLU A 321 -0.50 -18.27 -7.12
N LEU A 322 0.39 -18.55 -8.08
CA LEU A 322 1.77 -18.98 -7.77
C LEU A 322 2.52 -17.91 -6.96
N THR A 323 2.32 -16.63 -7.29
CA THR A 323 2.87 -15.50 -6.51
C THR A 323 2.29 -15.43 -5.11
N ARG A 324 1.00 -15.70 -4.93
CA ARG A 324 0.36 -15.77 -3.61
C ARG A 324 0.95 -16.90 -2.77
N VAL A 325 1.15 -18.09 -3.37
CA VAL A 325 1.76 -19.24 -2.70
C VAL A 325 3.16 -18.90 -2.20
N GLN A 326 4.07 -18.41 -3.06
CA GLN A 326 5.44 -18.09 -2.61
C GLN A 326 5.47 -16.95 -1.58
N ASN A 327 4.61 -15.93 -1.69
CA ASN A 327 4.55 -14.84 -0.72
C ASN A 327 4.13 -15.34 0.67
N HIS A 328 3.09 -16.18 0.74
CA HIS A 328 2.62 -16.72 2.02
C HIS A 328 3.62 -17.70 2.64
N LEU A 329 4.23 -18.60 1.87
CA LEU A 329 5.27 -19.49 2.37
C LEU A 329 6.47 -18.68 2.90
N TRP A 330 6.90 -17.66 2.16
CA TRP A 330 7.96 -16.75 2.59
C TRP A 330 7.61 -16.05 3.91
N THR A 331 6.40 -15.49 4.00
CA THR A 331 5.92 -14.82 5.22
C THR A 331 5.92 -15.77 6.42
N ILE A 332 5.43 -17.00 6.24
CA ILE A 332 5.40 -18.02 7.30
C ILE A 332 6.83 -18.39 7.73
N GLY A 333 7.72 -18.63 6.77
CA GLY A 333 9.12 -18.96 7.05
C GLY A 333 9.83 -17.86 7.86
N PHE A 334 9.64 -16.60 7.48
CA PHE A 334 10.28 -15.46 8.14
C PHE A 334 9.67 -15.09 9.49
N LEU A 335 8.33 -15.21 9.64
CA LEU A 335 7.68 -15.05 10.95
C LEU A 335 8.34 -15.97 11.99
N LEU A 336 8.63 -17.21 11.61
CA LEU A 336 9.24 -18.19 12.50
C LEU A 336 10.72 -17.93 12.75
N ASN A 337 11.45 -17.47 11.73
CA ASN A 337 12.82 -17.05 11.89
C ASN A 337 12.94 -15.91 12.93
N ASP A 338 12.03 -14.94 12.87
CA ASP A 338 12.01 -13.82 13.82
C ASP A 338 11.55 -14.22 15.23
N LEU A 339 10.69 -15.24 15.33
CA LEU A 339 10.28 -15.81 16.62
C LEU A 339 11.39 -16.66 17.28
N GLY A 340 12.43 -17.03 16.54
CA GLY A 340 13.61 -17.74 17.03
C GLY A 340 13.79 -19.17 16.49
N ALA A 341 12.90 -19.66 15.63
CA ALA A 341 13.10 -20.92 14.90
C ALA A 341 14.11 -20.69 13.77
N PHE A 342 15.38 -20.61 14.16
CA PHE A 342 16.48 -20.12 13.33
C PHE A 342 16.62 -20.92 12.03
N PHE A 343 16.38 -20.25 10.91
CA PHE A 343 16.51 -20.69 9.52
C PHE A 343 15.72 -21.91 9.04
N THR A 344 15.50 -22.97 9.80
CA THR A 344 14.93 -24.22 9.25
C THR A 344 13.59 -24.01 8.53
N PRO A 345 12.57 -23.36 9.12
CA PRO A 345 11.31 -23.12 8.42
C PRO A 345 11.47 -22.17 7.24
N ALA A 346 12.35 -21.16 7.37
CA ALA A 346 12.64 -20.21 6.30
C ALA A 346 13.31 -20.89 5.10
N LEU A 347 14.28 -21.78 5.31
CA LEU A 347 14.97 -22.52 4.26
C LEU A 347 14.02 -23.45 3.50
N TYR A 348 13.10 -24.10 4.20
CA TYR A 348 12.09 -24.93 3.55
C TYR A 348 11.13 -24.07 2.71
N ALA A 349 10.76 -22.88 3.19
CA ALA A 349 9.96 -21.95 2.41
C ALA A 349 10.72 -21.40 1.19
N ILE A 350 12.02 -21.14 1.34
CA ILE A 350 12.92 -20.68 0.26
C ILE A 350 13.00 -21.74 -0.85
N GLU A 351 13.17 -23.01 -0.52
CA GLU A 351 13.24 -24.10 -1.52
C GLU A 351 12.04 -24.07 -2.47
N GLU A 352 10.84 -23.96 -1.89
CA GLU A 352 9.59 -23.97 -2.65
C GLU A 352 9.42 -22.71 -3.49
N ARG A 353 9.87 -21.58 -2.93
CA ARG A 353 9.92 -20.33 -3.66
C ARG A 353 10.85 -20.44 -4.86
N GLU A 354 12.04 -21.01 -4.72
CA GLU A 354 12.99 -21.13 -5.84
C GLU A 354 12.39 -21.96 -7.00
N LEU A 355 11.64 -23.03 -6.71
CA LEU A 355 10.93 -23.81 -7.73
C LEU A 355 9.86 -22.99 -8.47
N ILE A 356 9.15 -22.10 -7.77
CA ILE A 356 8.18 -21.18 -8.40
C ILE A 356 8.92 -20.12 -9.23
N LEU A 357 10.05 -19.61 -8.74
CA LEU A 357 10.86 -18.64 -9.48
C LEU A 357 11.46 -19.22 -10.76
N ASP A 358 11.79 -20.51 -10.80
CA ASP A 358 12.23 -21.19 -12.03
C ASP A 358 11.13 -21.13 -13.11
N LEU A 359 9.85 -21.26 -12.74
CA LEU A 359 8.73 -21.08 -13.66
C LEU A 359 8.62 -19.63 -14.16
N PHE A 360 8.85 -18.65 -13.28
CA PHE A 360 8.82 -17.23 -13.66
C PHE A 360 10.00 -16.86 -14.57
N GLU A 361 11.19 -17.40 -14.31
CA GLU A 361 12.37 -17.21 -15.15
C GLU A 361 12.15 -17.82 -16.54
N ALA A 362 11.63 -19.05 -16.60
CA ALA A 362 11.39 -19.74 -17.86
C ALA A 362 10.46 -18.96 -18.81
N VAL A 363 9.44 -18.27 -18.27
CA VAL A 363 8.48 -17.52 -19.10
C VAL A 363 8.90 -16.06 -19.36
N SER A 364 9.60 -15.45 -18.42
CA SER A 364 9.86 -14.00 -18.46
C SER A 364 11.31 -13.62 -18.80
N GLY A 365 12.25 -14.52 -18.52
CA GLY A 365 13.70 -14.32 -18.58
C GLY A 365 14.30 -13.71 -17.31
N SER A 366 13.52 -13.57 -16.23
CA SER A 366 13.94 -12.97 -14.97
C SER A 366 13.25 -13.64 -13.78
N ARG A 367 13.93 -13.74 -12.65
CA ARG A 367 13.39 -14.39 -11.44
C ARG A 367 12.51 -13.46 -10.61
N MET A 368 12.85 -12.18 -10.51
CA MET A 368 12.14 -11.22 -9.63
C MET A 368 11.45 -10.11 -10.41
N MET A 369 12.19 -9.37 -11.25
CA MET A 369 11.63 -8.32 -12.09
C MET A 369 11.19 -8.92 -13.42
N VAL A 370 10.05 -9.60 -13.37
CA VAL A 370 9.54 -10.48 -14.43
C VAL A 370 8.96 -9.71 -15.60
N ASN A 371 8.31 -8.56 -15.36
CA ASN A 371 7.78 -7.70 -16.40
C ASN A 371 6.96 -8.48 -17.45
N TYR A 372 6.12 -9.40 -16.98
CA TYR A 372 5.43 -10.41 -17.80
C TYR A 372 3.99 -10.01 -18.15
N MET A 373 3.29 -9.35 -17.24
CA MET A 373 1.94 -8.83 -17.54
C MET A 373 2.04 -7.66 -18.51
N ARG A 374 1.15 -7.61 -19.49
CA ARG A 374 1.12 -6.59 -20.53
C ARG A 374 -0.30 -6.12 -20.76
N PHE A 375 -0.49 -4.89 -21.23
CA PHE A 375 -1.81 -4.45 -21.69
C PHE A 375 -2.29 -5.36 -22.81
N GLY A 376 -3.51 -5.87 -22.71
CA GLY A 376 -4.09 -6.84 -23.63
C GLY A 376 -3.67 -8.30 -23.41
N GLY A 377 -2.96 -8.63 -22.32
CA GLY A 377 -2.65 -10.01 -21.97
C GLY A 377 -1.31 -10.21 -21.27
N VAL A 378 -0.45 -11.04 -21.86
CA VAL A 378 0.87 -11.42 -21.33
C VAL A 378 1.95 -11.25 -22.39
N LYS A 379 3.21 -11.13 -21.98
CA LYS A 379 4.37 -10.90 -22.87
C LYS A 379 4.57 -12.04 -23.88
N ALA A 380 4.43 -13.29 -23.43
CA ALA A 380 4.63 -14.49 -24.24
C ALA A 380 3.75 -15.62 -23.69
N ASP A 381 3.41 -16.60 -24.52
CA ASP A 381 2.72 -17.81 -24.08
C ASP A 381 3.71 -18.80 -23.45
N VAL A 382 3.19 -19.76 -22.69
CA VAL A 382 3.95 -20.88 -22.10
C VAL A 382 3.96 -22.08 -23.05
N ASP A 383 5.03 -22.87 -23.01
CA ASP A 383 5.13 -24.12 -23.76
C ASP A 383 4.62 -25.34 -22.97
N ASP A 384 4.53 -26.49 -23.64
CA ASP A 384 4.05 -27.73 -23.02
C ASP A 384 4.98 -28.23 -21.90
N ALA A 385 6.28 -27.94 -22.01
CA ALA A 385 7.26 -28.31 -20.99
C ALA A 385 7.03 -27.51 -19.70
N TRP A 386 6.80 -26.21 -19.82
CA TRP A 386 6.44 -25.34 -18.71
C TRP A 386 5.15 -25.82 -18.04
N LEU A 387 4.10 -26.11 -18.82
CA LEU A 387 2.83 -26.61 -18.30
C LEU A 387 2.99 -27.92 -17.54
N LYS A 388 3.83 -28.83 -18.04
CA LYS A 388 4.14 -30.09 -17.35
C LYS A 388 4.81 -29.84 -16.00
N THR A 389 5.80 -28.97 -15.95
CA THR A 389 6.52 -28.62 -14.70
C THR A 389 5.60 -27.93 -13.70
N ALA A 390 4.81 -26.96 -14.16
CA ALA A 390 3.84 -26.27 -13.31
C ALA A 390 2.79 -27.24 -12.74
N ARG A 391 2.29 -28.18 -13.55
CA ARG A 391 1.37 -29.23 -13.09
C ARG A 391 2.03 -30.13 -12.04
N ASP A 392 3.25 -30.60 -12.28
CA ASP A 392 3.93 -31.45 -11.28
C ASP A 392 4.12 -30.71 -9.94
N LEU A 393 4.54 -29.44 -10.01
CA LEU A 393 4.70 -28.59 -8.84
C LEU A 393 3.39 -28.42 -8.06
N VAL A 394 2.29 -28.10 -8.75
CA VAL A 394 0.97 -27.82 -8.15
C VAL A 394 0.28 -29.09 -7.63
N PHE A 395 0.37 -30.21 -8.36
CA PHE A 395 -0.36 -31.43 -8.00
C PHE A 395 0.41 -32.29 -6.99
N ASN A 396 1.74 -32.30 -7.04
CA ASN A 396 2.55 -33.25 -6.27
C ASN A 396 3.41 -32.59 -5.18
N ARG A 397 4.12 -31.50 -5.48
CA ARG A 397 5.12 -30.90 -4.56
C ARG A 397 4.50 -29.94 -3.55
N LEU A 398 3.78 -28.91 -4.01
CA LEU A 398 3.26 -27.85 -3.14
C LEU A 398 2.26 -28.36 -2.09
N PRO A 399 1.27 -29.22 -2.41
CA PRO A 399 0.31 -29.71 -1.41
C PRO A 399 1.01 -30.46 -0.27
N ALA A 400 1.93 -31.37 -0.63
CA ALA A 400 2.67 -32.17 0.34
C ALA A 400 3.52 -31.29 1.26
N LYS A 401 4.12 -30.23 0.71
CA LYS A 401 4.91 -29.29 1.52
C LYS A 401 4.05 -28.47 2.46
N VAL A 402 2.88 -28.01 2.02
CA VAL A 402 1.95 -27.28 2.88
C VAL A 402 1.50 -28.16 4.05
N ASP A 403 1.22 -29.44 3.81
CA ASP A 403 0.90 -30.41 4.86
C ASP A 403 2.08 -30.64 5.82
N GLU A 404 3.31 -30.64 5.30
CA GLU A 404 4.53 -30.72 6.12
C GLU A 404 4.68 -29.51 7.04
N PHE A 405 4.51 -28.29 6.51
CA PHE A 405 4.53 -27.04 7.29
C PHE A 405 3.47 -27.07 8.39
N ASP A 406 2.23 -27.41 8.02
CA ASP A 406 1.10 -27.48 8.95
C ASP A 406 1.39 -28.46 10.10
N ARG A 407 1.85 -29.67 9.77
CA ARG A 407 2.18 -30.71 10.74
C ARG A 407 3.25 -30.30 11.75
N TYR A 408 4.28 -29.58 11.32
CA TYR A 408 5.41 -29.22 12.18
C TYR A 408 5.21 -27.93 12.96
N LEU A 409 4.43 -26.99 12.42
CA LEU A 409 4.41 -25.62 12.90
C LEU A 409 3.11 -25.26 13.60
N THR A 410 1.95 -25.70 13.08
CA THR A 410 0.65 -25.27 13.59
C THR A 410 0.43 -25.69 15.04
N GLU A 411 0.74 -26.95 15.38
CA GLU A 411 0.56 -27.48 16.73
C GLU A 411 1.78 -27.27 17.66
N ASN A 412 2.77 -26.49 17.23
CA ASN A 412 3.96 -26.22 18.04
C ASN A 412 3.63 -25.29 19.23
N GLU A 413 3.95 -25.73 20.44
CA GLU A 413 3.65 -25.00 21.68
C GLU A 413 4.31 -23.62 21.73
N ILE A 414 5.56 -23.49 21.29
CA ILE A 414 6.30 -22.22 21.29
C ILE A 414 5.64 -21.23 20.33
N ILE A 415 5.22 -21.69 19.15
CA ILE A 415 4.53 -20.83 18.17
C ILE A 415 3.22 -20.33 18.77
N LYS A 416 2.41 -21.22 19.34
CA LYS A 416 1.14 -20.87 19.99
C LYS A 416 1.34 -19.87 21.12
N GLU A 417 2.27 -20.13 22.04
CA GLU A 417 2.56 -19.26 23.18
C GLU A 417 3.01 -17.85 22.75
N ARG A 418 3.77 -17.74 21.65
CA ARG A 418 4.33 -16.47 21.18
C ARG A 418 3.41 -15.67 20.26
N THR A 419 2.30 -16.25 19.79
CA THR A 419 1.45 -15.62 18.76
C THR A 419 -0.02 -15.52 19.15
N ILE A 420 -0.53 -16.42 20.00
CA ILE A 420 -1.92 -16.37 20.48
C ILE A 420 -2.07 -15.19 21.45
N GLY A 421 -3.08 -14.35 21.21
CA GLY A 421 -3.34 -13.14 22.00
C GLY A 421 -2.36 -11.98 21.76
N VAL A 422 -1.34 -12.15 20.90
CA VAL A 422 -0.37 -11.12 20.57
C VAL A 422 -0.82 -10.33 19.34
N GLY A 423 -0.67 -9.00 19.39
CA GLY A 423 -1.04 -8.11 18.29
C GLY A 423 -2.53 -8.06 18.01
N TYR A 424 -3.37 -8.23 19.04
CA TYR A 424 -4.82 -8.26 18.90
C TYR A 424 -5.36 -7.07 18.09
N LEU A 425 -6.16 -7.36 17.06
CA LEU A 425 -6.81 -6.38 16.19
C LEU A 425 -8.25 -6.83 15.95
N SER A 426 -9.21 -6.13 16.55
CA SER A 426 -10.63 -6.47 16.40
C SER A 426 -11.11 -6.27 14.95
N ALA A 427 -12.24 -6.88 14.58
CA ALA A 427 -12.86 -6.65 13.28
C ALA A 427 -13.17 -5.18 13.02
N GLU A 428 -13.68 -4.47 14.04
CA GLU A 428 -14.01 -3.05 13.96
C GLU A 428 -12.75 -2.20 13.75
N ASP A 429 -11.70 -2.43 14.55
CA ASP A 429 -10.44 -1.72 14.43
C ASP A 429 -9.75 -2.00 13.09
N ALA A 430 -9.78 -3.25 12.61
CA ALA A 430 -9.21 -3.62 11.32
C ALA A 430 -9.86 -2.85 10.16
N ILE A 431 -11.19 -2.74 10.16
CA ILE A 431 -11.94 -1.98 9.14
C ILE A 431 -11.65 -0.48 9.29
N ALA A 432 -11.73 0.05 10.51
CA ALA A 432 -11.52 1.46 10.80
C ALA A 432 -10.10 1.95 10.44
N THR A 433 -9.10 1.09 10.64
CA THR A 433 -7.69 1.37 10.29
C THR A 433 -7.31 0.98 8.86
N SER A 434 -8.30 0.67 8.01
CA SER A 434 -8.10 0.34 6.59
C SER A 434 -7.22 -0.89 6.34
N MET A 435 -7.17 -1.83 7.28
CA MET A 435 -6.42 -3.08 7.13
C MET A 435 -7.14 -4.02 6.16
N SER A 436 -6.38 -4.67 5.28
CA SER A 436 -6.93 -5.57 4.24
C SER A 436 -6.24 -6.95 4.21
N GLY A 437 -6.74 -7.83 3.36
CA GLY A 437 -6.13 -9.14 3.11
C GLY A 437 -6.10 -10.03 4.37
N PRO A 438 -4.99 -10.75 4.62
CA PRO A 438 -4.88 -11.62 5.79
C PRO A 438 -5.03 -10.90 7.13
N MET A 439 -4.73 -9.59 7.22
CA MET A 439 -4.92 -8.83 8.46
C MET A 439 -6.40 -8.72 8.83
N LEU A 440 -7.24 -8.38 7.85
CA LEU A 440 -8.69 -8.24 8.00
C LEU A 440 -9.37 -9.59 8.21
N ARG A 441 -8.96 -10.61 7.44
CA ARG A 441 -9.53 -11.96 7.53
C ARG A 441 -9.12 -12.72 8.80
N GLY A 442 -7.95 -12.40 9.36
CA GLY A 442 -7.53 -12.89 10.68
C GLY A 442 -8.29 -12.27 11.86
N SER A 443 -9.09 -11.24 11.59
CA SER A 443 -10.04 -10.63 12.53
C SER A 443 -11.50 -11.07 12.25
N GLY A 444 -11.70 -12.12 11.46
CA GLY A 444 -13.01 -12.72 11.22
C GLY A 444 -13.86 -12.09 10.11
N VAL A 445 -13.36 -11.06 9.41
CA VAL A 445 -14.14 -10.35 8.37
C VAL A 445 -13.97 -11.05 7.01
N PRO A 446 -15.03 -11.62 6.40
CA PRO A 446 -14.94 -12.41 5.17
C PRO A 446 -14.91 -11.54 3.90
N TYR A 447 -13.95 -10.63 3.81
CA TYR A 447 -13.78 -9.74 2.67
C TYR A 447 -12.55 -10.12 1.82
N ASP A 448 -12.78 -10.40 0.54
CA ASP A 448 -11.72 -10.59 -0.47
C ASP A 448 -12.16 -9.99 -1.79
N VAL A 449 -11.33 -9.13 -2.38
CA VAL A 449 -11.66 -8.38 -3.59
C VAL A 449 -11.96 -9.31 -4.76
N ARG A 450 -11.33 -10.50 -4.83
CA ARG A 450 -11.54 -11.48 -5.91
C ARG A 450 -12.96 -12.06 -5.91
N LYS A 451 -13.67 -12.05 -4.77
CA LYS A 451 -15.09 -12.42 -4.68
C LYS A 451 -16.02 -11.22 -4.61
N ALA A 452 -15.64 -10.19 -3.85
CA ALA A 452 -16.47 -9.01 -3.66
C ALA A 452 -16.61 -8.17 -4.94
N ARG A 453 -15.56 -8.14 -5.76
CA ARG A 453 -15.50 -7.45 -7.05
C ARG A 453 -14.59 -8.24 -8.00
N PRO A 454 -15.07 -9.39 -8.52
CA PRO A 454 -14.26 -10.27 -9.35
C PRO A 454 -13.66 -9.53 -10.54
N TYR A 455 -12.42 -9.90 -10.86
CA TYR A 455 -11.66 -9.38 -12.00
C TYR A 455 -11.02 -10.57 -12.72
N SER A 456 -10.66 -10.38 -14.00
CA SER A 456 -10.16 -11.47 -14.84
C SER A 456 -11.15 -12.65 -14.82
N VAL A 457 -10.66 -13.88 -14.63
CA VAL A 457 -11.48 -15.11 -14.63
C VAL A 457 -11.62 -15.74 -13.23
N TYR A 458 -11.45 -14.96 -12.15
CA TYR A 458 -11.55 -15.48 -10.78
C TYR A 458 -12.94 -16.03 -10.41
N ASP A 459 -13.98 -15.58 -11.09
CA ASP A 459 -15.37 -16.02 -10.96
C ASP A 459 -15.66 -17.39 -11.61
N HIS A 460 -14.74 -17.89 -12.44
CA HIS A 460 -14.84 -19.23 -13.03
C HIS A 460 -14.42 -20.36 -12.09
N PHE A 461 -13.81 -20.04 -10.94
CA PHE A 461 -13.24 -21.02 -10.02
C PHE A 461 -14.04 -21.13 -8.71
N ASP A 462 -14.11 -22.33 -8.17
CA ASP A 462 -14.71 -22.60 -6.86
C ASP A 462 -13.64 -22.70 -5.78
N TRP A 463 -13.65 -21.73 -4.87
CA TRP A 463 -12.70 -21.59 -3.75
C TRP A 463 -13.34 -20.83 -2.61
N ASP A 464 -12.77 -20.92 -1.41
CA ASP A 464 -13.37 -20.34 -0.20
C ASP A 464 -12.54 -19.18 0.37
N ILE A 465 -13.20 -18.15 0.90
CA ILE A 465 -12.50 -17.08 1.64
C ILE A 465 -12.13 -17.64 3.01
N VAL A 466 -10.83 -17.70 3.31
CA VAL A 466 -10.34 -18.20 4.59
C VAL A 466 -10.39 -17.08 5.63
N THR A 467 -11.13 -17.31 6.72
CA THR A 467 -11.20 -16.39 7.86
C THR A 467 -10.85 -17.11 9.16
N ASN A 468 -10.45 -16.33 10.16
CA ASN A 468 -10.26 -16.79 11.53
C ASN A 468 -10.65 -15.65 12.48
N ASP A 469 -11.31 -15.95 13.59
CA ASP A 469 -11.85 -14.99 14.55
C ASP A 469 -10.94 -14.73 15.75
N GLY A 470 -9.75 -15.34 15.80
CA GLY A 470 -8.78 -15.16 16.90
C GLY A 470 -8.23 -13.74 17.02
N CYS A 471 -8.27 -12.93 15.96
CA CYS A 471 -7.84 -11.52 15.94
C CYS A 471 -6.35 -11.27 16.26
N ASP A 472 -5.54 -12.32 16.34
CA ASP A 472 -4.14 -12.28 16.77
C ASP A 472 -3.16 -12.70 15.64
N VAL A 473 -1.86 -12.77 15.96
CA VAL A 473 -0.84 -13.20 14.99
C VAL A 473 -1.06 -14.66 14.56
N TYR A 474 -1.54 -15.53 15.46
CA TYR A 474 -1.78 -16.94 15.15
C TYR A 474 -2.93 -17.12 14.14
N ALA A 475 -4.04 -16.41 14.33
CA ALA A 475 -5.17 -16.35 13.40
C ALA A 475 -4.71 -15.94 11.99
N ARG A 476 -3.84 -14.92 11.90
CA ARG A 476 -3.26 -14.43 10.65
C ARG A 476 -2.27 -15.40 10.00
N TYR A 477 -1.58 -16.22 10.78
CA TYR A 477 -0.78 -17.33 10.29
C TYR A 477 -1.68 -18.42 9.68
N LEU A 478 -2.73 -18.85 10.38
CA LEU A 478 -3.68 -19.86 9.90
C LEU A 478 -4.40 -19.42 8.61
N VAL A 479 -4.79 -18.14 8.53
CA VAL A 479 -5.40 -17.58 7.32
C VAL A 479 -4.45 -17.70 6.12
N ARG A 480 -3.17 -17.34 6.27
CA ARG A 480 -2.18 -17.47 5.19
C ARG A 480 -1.97 -18.92 4.77
N LEU A 481 -1.87 -19.84 5.73
CA LEU A 481 -1.74 -21.26 5.44
C LEU A 481 -2.96 -21.80 4.68
N GLY A 482 -4.17 -21.42 5.11
CA GLY A 482 -5.40 -21.76 4.40
C GLY A 482 -5.49 -21.13 3.01
N GLU A 483 -5.04 -19.88 2.85
CA GLU A 483 -5.00 -19.21 1.54
C GLU A 483 -4.07 -19.92 0.57
N VAL A 484 -2.93 -20.44 1.02
CA VAL A 484 -2.06 -21.29 0.18
C VAL A 484 -2.82 -22.52 -0.32
N ARG A 485 -3.61 -23.17 0.53
CA ARG A 485 -4.44 -24.32 0.14
C ARG A 485 -5.50 -23.93 -0.90
N GLN A 486 -6.12 -22.77 -0.77
CA GLN A 486 -7.09 -22.26 -1.74
C GLN A 486 -6.43 -21.84 -3.06
N SER A 487 -5.23 -21.25 -3.04
CA SER A 487 -4.46 -20.98 -4.25
C SER A 487 -4.13 -22.26 -5.01
N ILE A 488 -3.68 -23.30 -4.30
CA ILE A 488 -3.44 -24.62 -4.91
C ILE A 488 -4.73 -25.20 -5.50
N ARG A 489 -5.89 -25.00 -4.86
CA ARG A 489 -7.19 -25.42 -5.40
C ARG A 489 -7.54 -24.67 -6.70
N ILE A 490 -7.30 -23.36 -6.76
CA ILE A 490 -7.53 -22.55 -7.98
C ILE A 490 -6.58 -22.98 -9.12
N LEU A 491 -5.34 -23.35 -8.79
CA LEU A 491 -4.33 -23.77 -9.76
C LEU A 491 -4.57 -25.18 -10.34
N LYS A 492 -5.36 -26.03 -9.68
CA LYS A 492 -5.71 -27.38 -10.13
C LYS A 492 -6.86 -27.35 -11.11
#